data_AF-A0A6J7V675-F1
#
_entry.id   AF-A0A6J7V675-F1
#
_cell.length_a   1.000
_cell.length_b   1.000
_cell.length_c   1.000
_cell.angle_alpha   90.00
_cell.angle_beta   90.00
_cell.angle_gamma   90.00
#
_symmetry.space_group_name_H-M   'P 1'
#
loop_
_entity.id
_entity.type
_entity.pdbx_description
1 polymer ?
#
loop_
_entity_poly.entity_id
_entity_poly.type
_entity_poly.pdbx_seq_one_letter_code
_entity_poly.pdbx_strand_id
1 'polypeptide(L)'
;MKWRAPSRRNAGLQSELVTWTLREAEWLGITGQGAISTYGLGFLRNEEDLGISSNLPKPVDHILIQSDNTAIAPGPLEIDIARNLDAIADIESRGGATVYRFSETSIRRGLDHGKTGEDIKDFLRKTSKTPMPQPLEYLISDVSKRHGRLRVGNANAYIRCEDATILTQILADKKVEALQLRRIAPEVLVCEQEPQEIISTLRAAGYMPAAESVSGVLLTGPKLNRAKSKPRPPRVIGEIERLSDEVLNGALRALRAGEKSSHKQSSLREIAANALTALPRTTANETLEILNQFIKQQKTLSIGYADNNGSATHRIVDPLSISAGSLIARDHGTGEVQSFRIPRITGVAPL
;
A
#
# COMPACT_ATOMS: atom_id res chain seq x y z
N MET A 1 23.61 -24.62 -24.80
CA MET A 1 23.18 -23.50 -23.92
C MET A 1 24.34 -22.60 -23.46
N LYS A 2 25.42 -23.13 -22.85
CA LYS A 2 26.54 -22.35 -22.29
C LYS A 2 27.24 -21.36 -23.25
N TRP A 3 27.30 -21.70 -24.55
CA TRP A 3 27.88 -20.85 -25.59
C TRP A 3 27.10 -19.55 -25.87
N ARG A 4 25.78 -19.52 -25.62
CA ARG A 4 24.92 -18.38 -25.97
C ARG A 4 24.98 -17.22 -24.95
N ALA A 5 25.59 -17.42 -23.77
CA ALA A 5 25.71 -16.38 -22.75
C ALA A 5 26.96 -16.58 -21.85
N PRO A 6 28.19 -16.37 -22.34
CA PRO A 6 29.40 -16.71 -21.58
C PRO A 6 29.56 -15.84 -20.31
N SER A 7 29.53 -16.47 -19.12
CA SER A 7 29.81 -15.83 -17.83
C SER A 7 31.32 -15.85 -17.50
N ARG A 8 31.90 -14.68 -17.16
CA ARG A 8 33.31 -14.57 -16.74
C ARG A 8 33.53 -14.69 -15.23
N ARG A 9 32.50 -14.49 -14.38
CA ARG A 9 32.66 -14.31 -12.92
C ARG A 9 31.96 -15.36 -12.04
N ASN A 10 31.20 -16.29 -12.62
CA ASN A 10 30.67 -17.46 -11.90
C ASN A 10 30.14 -18.49 -12.92
N ALA A 11 31.01 -19.37 -13.39
CA ALA A 11 30.64 -20.37 -14.40
C ALA A 11 29.78 -21.52 -13.84
N GLY A 12 29.81 -21.76 -12.52
CA GLY A 12 29.06 -22.82 -11.84
C GLY A 12 27.55 -22.56 -11.84
N LEU A 13 27.13 -21.38 -11.40
CA LEU A 13 25.71 -20.98 -11.32
C LEU A 13 24.99 -21.09 -12.67
N GLN A 14 25.67 -20.73 -13.76
CA GLN A 14 25.09 -20.85 -15.10
C GLN A 14 24.92 -22.32 -15.52
N SER A 15 25.85 -23.18 -15.12
CA SER A 15 25.75 -24.62 -15.37
C SER A 15 24.58 -25.23 -14.60
N GLU A 16 24.41 -24.84 -13.34
CA GLU A 16 23.30 -25.29 -12.48
C GLU A 16 21.95 -24.86 -13.03
N LEU A 17 21.80 -23.58 -13.40
CA LEU A 17 20.58 -23.06 -14.03
C LEU A 17 20.21 -23.84 -15.29
N VAL A 18 21.19 -24.10 -16.17
CA VAL A 18 20.93 -24.91 -17.39
C VAL A 18 20.46 -26.32 -17.02
N THR A 19 21.08 -26.96 -16.02
CA THR A 19 20.67 -28.30 -15.57
C THR A 19 19.28 -28.29 -14.95
N TRP A 20 18.93 -27.30 -14.12
CA TRP A 20 17.60 -27.18 -13.52
C TRP A 20 16.53 -26.90 -14.57
N THR A 21 16.76 -25.97 -15.49
CA THR A 21 15.83 -25.68 -16.58
C THR A 21 15.62 -26.89 -17.48
N LEU A 22 16.66 -27.67 -17.79
CA LEU A 22 16.51 -28.90 -18.57
C LEU A 22 15.70 -29.97 -17.81
N ARG A 23 15.87 -30.06 -16.49
CA ARG A 23 15.07 -30.97 -15.65
C ARG A 23 13.60 -30.58 -15.58
N GLU A 24 13.32 -29.29 -15.43
CA GLU A 24 11.95 -28.75 -15.45
C GLU A 24 11.31 -28.92 -16.82
N ALA A 25 12.06 -28.71 -17.90
CA ALA A 25 11.61 -28.98 -19.27
C ALA A 25 11.25 -30.47 -19.48
N GLU A 26 11.95 -31.38 -18.82
CA GLU A 26 11.63 -32.81 -18.83
C GLU A 26 10.37 -33.13 -18.00
N TRP A 27 10.16 -32.48 -16.86
CA TRP A 27 8.91 -32.61 -16.09
C TRP A 27 7.68 -32.13 -16.86
N LEU A 28 7.84 -31.08 -17.67
CA LEU A 28 6.78 -30.54 -18.52
C LEU A 28 6.62 -31.33 -19.84
N GLY A 29 7.49 -32.30 -20.13
CA GLY A 29 7.46 -33.08 -21.36
C GLY A 29 7.91 -32.31 -22.62
N ILE A 30 8.57 -31.17 -22.48
CA ILE A 30 9.20 -30.40 -23.58
C ILE A 30 10.43 -31.15 -24.10
N THR A 31 11.17 -31.78 -23.19
CA THR A 31 12.27 -32.71 -23.49
C THR A 31 12.00 -34.06 -22.81
N GLY A 32 12.71 -35.11 -23.23
CA GLY A 32 12.67 -36.41 -22.58
C GLY A 32 13.86 -37.27 -22.99
N GLN A 33 14.47 -37.97 -22.03
CA GLN A 33 15.67 -38.80 -22.26
C GLN A 33 16.81 -38.06 -22.98
N GLY A 34 16.99 -36.77 -22.69
CA GLY A 34 18.04 -35.94 -23.29
C GLY A 34 17.77 -35.45 -24.72
N ALA A 35 16.57 -35.68 -25.27
CA ALA A 35 16.15 -35.18 -26.58
C ALA A 35 14.95 -34.24 -26.48
N ILE A 36 14.71 -33.43 -27.52
CA ILE A 36 13.47 -32.64 -27.63
C ILE A 36 12.30 -33.57 -27.97
N SER A 37 11.15 -33.39 -27.31
CA SER A 37 9.96 -34.19 -27.60
C SER A 37 9.24 -33.68 -28.86
N THR A 38 8.36 -34.49 -29.42
CA THR A 38 7.46 -34.06 -30.51
C THR A 38 6.58 -32.88 -30.09
N TYR A 39 6.11 -32.87 -28.84
CA TYR A 39 5.38 -31.74 -28.25
C TYR A 39 6.24 -30.48 -28.12
N GLY A 40 7.49 -30.63 -27.70
CA GLY A 40 8.45 -29.53 -27.59
C GLY A 40 8.76 -28.92 -28.96
N LEU A 41 8.84 -29.75 -30.01
CA LEU A 41 8.97 -29.27 -31.39
C LEU A 41 7.74 -28.50 -31.86
N GLY A 42 6.53 -29.01 -31.59
CA GLY A 42 5.28 -28.29 -31.91
C GLY A 42 5.16 -26.97 -31.15
N PHE A 43 5.55 -26.96 -29.87
CA PHE A 43 5.57 -25.75 -29.03
C PHE A 43 6.54 -24.70 -29.58
N LEU A 44 7.76 -25.09 -29.98
CA LEU A 44 8.72 -24.16 -30.60
C LEU A 44 8.24 -23.60 -31.94
N ARG A 45 7.31 -24.27 -32.62
CA ARG A 45 6.70 -23.84 -33.88
C ARG A 45 5.43 -23.02 -33.67
N ASN A 46 5.01 -22.77 -32.43
CA ASN A 46 3.72 -22.15 -32.08
C ASN A 46 2.52 -22.89 -32.71
N GLU A 47 2.56 -24.22 -32.75
CA GLU A 47 1.41 -25.03 -33.15
C GLU A 47 0.32 -25.00 -32.06
N GLU A 48 -0.94 -24.82 -32.44
CA GLU A 48 -2.07 -24.76 -31.49
C GLU A 48 -2.41 -26.15 -30.89
N ASP A 49 -2.29 -27.20 -31.69
CA ASP A 49 -2.47 -28.59 -31.26
C ASP A 49 -1.13 -29.31 -31.25
N LEU A 50 -0.60 -29.56 -30.05
CA LEU A 50 0.64 -30.31 -29.85
C LEU A 50 0.43 -31.83 -30.02
N GLY A 51 -0.81 -32.32 -30.10
CA GLY A 51 -1.11 -33.75 -30.15
C GLY A 51 -0.93 -34.49 -28.83
N ILE A 52 -0.90 -33.77 -27.70
CA ILE A 52 -0.74 -34.37 -26.35
C ILE A 52 -1.95 -35.27 -26.03
N SER A 53 -3.15 -34.81 -26.39
CA SER A 53 -4.42 -35.48 -26.07
C SER A 53 -4.55 -36.87 -26.67
N SER A 54 -3.88 -37.16 -27.80
CA SER A 54 -3.93 -38.47 -28.47
C SER A 54 -3.08 -39.53 -27.76
N ASN A 55 -2.09 -39.10 -26.97
CA ASN A 55 -1.17 -39.97 -26.25
C ASN A 55 -1.58 -40.16 -24.77
N LEU A 56 -2.62 -39.47 -24.30
CA LEU A 56 -3.17 -39.63 -22.96
C LEU A 56 -4.41 -40.55 -22.99
N PRO A 57 -4.67 -41.31 -21.91
CA PRO A 57 -5.93 -42.05 -21.79
C PRO A 57 -7.11 -41.08 -21.84
N LYS A 58 -8.21 -41.51 -22.46
CA LYS A 58 -9.43 -40.70 -22.50
C LYS A 58 -9.94 -40.44 -21.08
N PRO A 59 -10.21 -39.18 -20.70
CA PRO A 59 -10.83 -38.86 -19.43
C PRO A 59 -12.21 -39.52 -19.29
N VAL A 60 -12.58 -39.80 -18.05
CA VAL A 60 -13.85 -40.41 -17.68
C VAL A 60 -14.67 -39.40 -16.88
N ASP A 61 -15.97 -39.36 -17.16
CA ASP A 61 -16.95 -38.42 -16.61
C ASP A 61 -17.75 -38.98 -15.41
N HIS A 62 -17.41 -40.16 -14.92
CA HIS A 62 -18.18 -40.86 -13.91
C HIS A 62 -17.35 -41.67 -12.92
N ILE A 63 -17.98 -41.96 -11.79
CA ILE A 63 -17.45 -42.80 -10.71
C ILE A 63 -18.38 -43.97 -10.41
N LEU A 64 -17.87 -44.95 -9.67
CA LEU A 64 -18.63 -46.07 -9.12
C LEU A 64 -18.56 -46.02 -7.61
N ILE A 65 -19.64 -45.63 -6.95
CA ILE A 65 -19.74 -45.62 -5.48
C ILE A 65 -20.02 -47.05 -4.98
N GLN A 66 -19.25 -47.49 -3.99
CA GLN A 66 -19.35 -48.80 -3.33
C GLN A 66 -19.98 -48.68 -1.94
N SER A 67 -20.39 -49.80 -1.35
CA SER A 67 -21.12 -49.86 -0.07
C SER A 67 -20.30 -49.46 1.17
N ASP A 68 -18.97 -49.40 1.08
CA ASP A 68 -18.07 -49.08 2.18
C ASP A 68 -17.64 -47.59 2.20
N ASN A 69 -18.47 -46.72 1.62
CA ASN A 69 -18.21 -45.28 1.45
C ASN A 69 -16.94 -45.00 0.63
N THR A 70 -16.65 -45.84 -0.35
CA THR A 70 -15.62 -45.56 -1.35
C THR A 70 -16.21 -45.29 -2.72
N ALA A 71 -15.45 -44.61 -3.57
CA ALA A 71 -15.73 -44.46 -4.98
C ALA A 71 -14.52 -44.88 -5.81
N ILE A 72 -14.76 -45.61 -6.88
CA ILE A 72 -13.74 -46.02 -7.83
C ILE A 72 -13.90 -45.17 -9.09
N ALA A 73 -12.82 -44.50 -9.49
CA ALA A 73 -12.68 -43.88 -10.80
C ALA A 73 -11.94 -44.86 -11.74
N PRO A 74 -12.59 -45.39 -12.79
CA PRO A 74 -12.01 -46.42 -13.67
C PRO A 74 -10.91 -45.90 -14.61
N GLY A 75 -10.67 -44.59 -14.63
CA GLY A 75 -9.65 -43.93 -15.43
C GLY A 75 -9.39 -42.51 -14.91
N PRO A 76 -8.56 -41.71 -15.60
CA PRO A 76 -8.35 -40.31 -15.24
C PRO A 76 -9.69 -39.57 -15.34
N LEU A 77 -10.12 -38.92 -14.26
CA LEU A 77 -11.36 -38.16 -14.26
C LEU A 77 -11.19 -36.85 -15.04
N GLU A 78 -12.30 -36.35 -15.61
CA GLU A 78 -12.34 -34.96 -16.06
C GLU A 78 -11.97 -34.01 -14.92
N ILE A 79 -11.28 -32.92 -15.26
CA ILE A 79 -10.62 -32.06 -14.28
C ILE A 79 -11.60 -31.45 -13.26
N ASP A 80 -12.81 -31.12 -13.71
CA ASP A 80 -13.84 -30.53 -12.86
C ASP A 80 -14.42 -31.56 -11.88
N ILE A 81 -14.57 -32.81 -12.31
CA ILE A 81 -15.02 -33.90 -11.45
C ILE A 81 -13.93 -34.22 -10.43
N ALA A 82 -12.69 -34.38 -10.87
CA ALA A 82 -11.54 -34.66 -10.01
C ALA A 82 -11.40 -33.61 -8.90
N ARG A 83 -11.48 -32.31 -9.26
CA ARG A 83 -11.39 -31.20 -8.31
C ARG A 83 -12.52 -31.23 -7.29
N ASN A 84 -13.76 -31.48 -7.74
CA ASN A 84 -14.90 -31.59 -6.83
C ASN A 84 -14.77 -32.79 -5.89
N LEU A 85 -14.25 -33.91 -6.38
CA LEU A 85 -14.05 -35.13 -5.60
C LEU A 85 -12.94 -34.98 -4.56
N ASP A 86 -11.81 -34.38 -4.92
CA ASP A 86 -10.70 -34.08 -3.99
C ASP A 86 -11.15 -33.18 -2.82
N ALA A 87 -12.11 -32.28 -3.06
CA ALA A 87 -12.67 -31.43 -2.02
C ALA A 87 -13.49 -32.22 -0.98
N ILE A 88 -14.12 -33.34 -1.37
CA ILE A 88 -15.10 -34.08 -0.56
C ILE A 88 -14.66 -35.51 -0.19
N ALA A 89 -13.55 -36.01 -0.71
CA ALA A 89 -13.04 -37.36 -0.49
C ALA A 89 -11.52 -37.38 -0.44
N ASP A 90 -10.96 -38.41 0.22
CA ASP A 90 -9.51 -38.63 0.27
C ASP A 90 -9.11 -39.76 -0.69
N ILE A 91 -7.95 -39.64 -1.34
CA ILE A 91 -7.44 -40.69 -2.22
C ILE A 91 -6.74 -41.76 -1.39
N GLU A 92 -7.32 -42.95 -1.35
CA GLU A 92 -6.78 -44.11 -0.63
C GLU A 92 -5.72 -44.83 -1.47
N SER A 93 -5.95 -44.97 -2.77
CA SER A 93 -5.02 -45.63 -3.68
C SER A 93 -5.02 -44.97 -5.06
N ARG A 94 -3.83 -44.85 -5.64
CA ARG A 94 -3.60 -44.41 -7.02
C ARG A 94 -3.05 -45.60 -7.79
N GLY A 95 -3.81 -46.11 -8.75
CA GLY A 95 -3.42 -47.24 -9.59
C GLY A 95 -4.15 -47.19 -10.93
N GLY A 96 -4.41 -48.36 -11.53
CA GLY A 96 -5.22 -48.45 -12.77
C GLY A 96 -6.65 -47.92 -12.59
N ALA A 97 -7.14 -47.91 -11.36
CA ALA A 97 -8.33 -47.17 -10.94
C ALA A 97 -7.99 -46.39 -9.67
N THR A 98 -8.45 -45.14 -9.59
CA THR A 98 -8.25 -44.31 -8.39
C THR A 98 -9.37 -44.58 -7.41
N VAL A 99 -9.01 -44.92 -6.17
CA VAL A 99 -9.98 -45.19 -5.11
C VAL A 99 -10.05 -43.99 -4.17
N TYR A 100 -11.24 -43.47 -4.02
CA TYR A 100 -11.57 -42.36 -3.14
C TYR A 100 -12.36 -42.87 -1.95
N ARG A 101 -12.10 -42.36 -0.75
CA ARG A 101 -12.83 -42.68 0.47
C ARG A 101 -13.54 -41.45 1.00
N PHE A 102 -14.83 -41.59 1.25
CA PHE A 102 -15.64 -40.59 1.94
C PHE A 102 -15.60 -40.86 3.44
N SER A 103 -15.02 -39.93 4.16
CA SER A 103 -14.92 -39.89 5.62
C SER A 103 -15.62 -38.64 6.17
N GLU A 104 -15.97 -38.63 7.45
CA GLU A 104 -16.49 -37.43 8.11
C GLU A 104 -15.59 -36.21 7.92
N THR A 105 -14.26 -36.40 8.01
CA THR A 105 -13.28 -35.33 7.83
C THR A 105 -13.25 -34.79 6.41
N SER A 106 -13.36 -35.66 5.40
CA SER A 106 -13.37 -35.25 3.99
C SER A 106 -14.67 -34.51 3.61
N ILE A 107 -15.83 -34.97 4.11
CA ILE A 107 -17.10 -34.27 3.90
C ILE A 107 -17.09 -32.91 4.59
N ARG A 108 -16.60 -32.86 5.84
CA ARG A 108 -16.44 -31.59 6.57
C ARG A 108 -15.55 -30.61 5.80
N ARG A 109 -14.44 -31.08 5.21
CA ARG A 109 -13.58 -30.26 4.34
C ARG A 109 -14.36 -29.70 3.16
N GLY A 110 -15.20 -30.50 2.52
CA GLY A 110 -16.09 -30.04 1.46
C GLY A 110 -17.00 -28.89 1.91
N LEU A 111 -17.59 -29.01 3.09
CA LEU A 111 -18.46 -27.98 3.68
C LEU A 111 -17.69 -26.72 4.09
N ASP A 112 -16.46 -26.86 4.59
CA ASP A 112 -15.57 -25.73 4.91
C ASP A 112 -15.23 -24.89 3.66
N HIS A 113 -15.20 -25.54 2.48
CA HIS A 113 -15.05 -24.87 1.18
C HIS A 113 -16.34 -24.27 0.62
N GLY A 114 -17.41 -24.21 1.42
CA GLY A 114 -18.67 -23.54 1.08
C GLY A 114 -19.67 -24.39 0.31
N LYS A 115 -19.43 -25.70 0.14
CA LYS A 115 -20.45 -26.61 -0.41
C LYS A 115 -21.55 -26.87 0.62
N THR A 116 -22.78 -27.07 0.19
CA THR A 116 -23.85 -27.57 1.06
C THR A 116 -23.93 -29.10 1.01
N GLY A 117 -24.56 -29.71 2.03
CA GLY A 117 -24.80 -31.14 2.04
C GLY A 117 -25.62 -31.63 0.85
N GLU A 118 -26.58 -30.83 0.38
CA GLU A 118 -27.38 -31.15 -0.80
C GLU A 118 -26.54 -31.01 -2.09
N ASP A 119 -25.70 -29.98 -2.22
CA ASP A 119 -24.79 -29.87 -3.39
C ASP A 119 -23.87 -31.08 -3.52
N ILE A 120 -23.38 -31.61 -2.38
CA ILE A 120 -22.53 -32.80 -2.36
C ILE A 120 -23.33 -34.03 -2.83
N LYS A 121 -24.56 -34.21 -2.34
CA LYS A 121 -25.43 -35.33 -2.75
C LYS A 121 -25.79 -35.25 -4.23
N ASP A 122 -26.16 -34.08 -4.72
CA ASP A 122 -26.53 -33.85 -6.11
C ASP A 122 -25.36 -34.10 -7.04
N PHE A 123 -24.16 -33.63 -6.66
CA PHE A 123 -22.93 -33.91 -7.39
C PHE A 123 -22.65 -35.42 -7.48
N LEU A 124 -22.72 -36.14 -6.36
CA LEU A 124 -22.48 -37.59 -6.32
C LEU A 124 -23.53 -38.37 -7.12
N ARG A 125 -24.80 -37.97 -7.06
CA ARG A 125 -25.89 -38.59 -7.84
C ARG A 125 -25.72 -38.36 -9.34
N LYS A 126 -25.27 -37.17 -9.75
CA LYS A 126 -25.02 -36.85 -11.16
C LYS A 126 -23.81 -37.60 -11.72
N THR A 127 -22.76 -37.74 -10.93
CA THR A 127 -21.47 -38.27 -11.37
C THR A 127 -21.37 -39.79 -11.22
N SER A 128 -22.10 -40.39 -10.29
CA SER A 128 -22.05 -41.84 -10.06
C SER A 128 -22.90 -42.61 -11.05
N LYS A 129 -22.36 -43.68 -11.64
CA LYS A 129 -23.14 -44.66 -12.41
C LYS A 129 -23.90 -45.64 -11.51
N THR A 130 -23.43 -45.86 -10.30
CA THR A 130 -24.11 -46.69 -9.30
C THR A 130 -24.96 -45.82 -8.37
N PRO A 131 -26.08 -46.34 -7.85
CA PRO A 131 -26.86 -45.61 -6.86
C PRO A 131 -26.01 -45.34 -5.60
N MET A 132 -26.20 -44.18 -4.99
CA MET A 132 -25.49 -43.82 -3.75
C MET A 132 -25.99 -44.70 -2.59
N PRO A 133 -25.10 -45.37 -1.84
CA PRO A 133 -25.48 -46.17 -0.68
C PRO A 133 -26.07 -45.30 0.43
N GLN A 134 -27.07 -45.86 1.11
CA GLN A 134 -27.73 -45.22 2.24
C GLN A 134 -26.76 -44.79 3.38
N PRO A 135 -25.69 -45.54 3.73
CA PRO A 135 -24.70 -45.10 4.72
C PRO A 135 -24.02 -43.77 4.35
N LEU A 136 -23.70 -43.58 3.06
CA LEU A 136 -23.05 -42.35 2.59
C LEU A 136 -24.02 -41.16 2.65
N GLU A 137 -25.29 -41.37 2.29
CA GLU A 137 -26.33 -40.34 2.40
C GLU A 137 -26.52 -39.86 3.84
N TYR A 138 -26.51 -40.79 4.80
CA TYR A 138 -26.59 -40.45 6.21
C TYR A 138 -25.34 -39.73 6.70
N LEU A 139 -24.15 -40.20 6.32
CA LEU A 139 -22.89 -39.54 6.67
C LEU A 139 -22.89 -38.07 6.21
N ILE A 140 -23.24 -37.81 4.96
CA ILE A 140 -23.30 -36.44 4.43
C ILE A 140 -24.33 -35.60 5.19
N SER A 141 -25.52 -36.16 5.43
CA SER A 141 -26.61 -35.46 6.12
C SER A 141 -26.26 -35.13 7.57
N ASP A 142 -25.60 -36.04 8.28
CA ASP A 142 -25.22 -35.86 9.68
C ASP A 142 -24.10 -34.83 9.84
N VAL A 143 -23.04 -34.94 9.02
CA VAL A 143 -21.94 -33.96 9.03
C VAL A 143 -22.44 -32.57 8.65
N SER A 144 -23.33 -32.48 7.67
CA SER A 144 -23.95 -31.20 7.27
C SER A 144 -24.80 -30.57 8.38
N LYS A 145 -25.51 -31.38 9.18
CA LYS A 145 -26.27 -30.88 10.34
C LYS A 145 -25.39 -30.43 11.50
N ARG A 146 -24.21 -31.05 11.67
CA ARG A 146 -23.22 -30.70 12.70
C ARG A 146 -22.37 -29.50 12.32
N HIS A 147 -22.06 -29.34 11.04
CA HIS A 147 -21.29 -28.22 10.49
C HIS A 147 -21.97 -26.87 10.75
N GLY A 148 -21.18 -25.86 11.13
CA GLY A 148 -21.68 -24.49 11.37
C GLY A 148 -22.55 -24.29 12.63
N ARG A 149 -22.76 -25.32 13.46
CA ARG A 149 -23.43 -25.19 14.78
C ARG A 149 -22.59 -24.38 15.77
N LEU A 150 -21.28 -24.65 15.80
CA LEU A 150 -20.32 -23.86 16.57
C LEU A 150 -19.80 -22.74 15.68
N ARG A 151 -19.96 -21.50 16.15
CA ARG A 151 -19.52 -20.31 15.43
C ARG A 151 -18.49 -19.58 16.25
N VAL A 152 -17.31 -19.40 15.68
CA VAL A 152 -16.25 -18.58 16.24
C VAL A 152 -16.23 -17.28 15.44
N GLY A 153 -16.23 -16.15 16.15
CA GLY A 153 -16.11 -14.83 15.55
C GLY A 153 -15.02 -14.04 16.26
N ASN A 154 -14.47 -13.04 15.59
CA ASN A 154 -13.60 -12.08 16.25
C ASN A 154 -14.42 -11.10 17.09
N ALA A 155 -13.95 -10.81 18.30
CA ALA A 155 -14.50 -9.79 19.18
C ALA A 155 -13.33 -9.15 19.92
N ASN A 156 -12.93 -7.95 19.50
CA ASN A 156 -11.80 -7.24 20.12
C ASN A 156 -12.14 -6.76 21.54
N ALA A 157 -13.42 -6.44 21.78
CA ALA A 157 -13.92 -6.06 23.08
C ALA A 157 -15.38 -6.48 23.28
N TYR A 158 -15.79 -6.60 24.53
CA TYR A 158 -17.16 -6.88 24.93
C TYR A 158 -17.66 -5.85 25.95
N ILE A 159 -18.98 -5.72 26.04
CA ILE A 159 -19.68 -4.95 27.06
C ILE A 159 -20.58 -5.94 27.80
N ARG A 160 -20.36 -6.10 29.10
CA ARG A 160 -21.20 -6.91 29.99
C ARG A 160 -22.02 -5.99 30.90
N CYS A 161 -23.30 -6.29 31.05
CA CYS A 161 -24.18 -5.59 31.99
C CYS A 161 -25.19 -6.58 32.56
N GLU A 162 -25.40 -6.56 33.87
CA GLU A 162 -26.41 -7.40 34.54
C GLU A 162 -27.84 -7.03 34.12
N ASP A 163 -28.06 -5.77 33.72
CA ASP A 163 -29.35 -5.31 33.23
C ASP A 163 -29.39 -5.29 31.69
N ALA A 164 -30.12 -6.25 31.11
CA ALA A 164 -30.35 -6.37 29.69
C ALA A 164 -31.11 -5.16 29.07
N THR A 165 -31.84 -4.37 29.87
CA THR A 165 -32.57 -3.20 29.37
C THR A 165 -31.62 -2.08 28.97
N ILE A 166 -30.56 -1.85 29.75
CA ILE A 166 -29.50 -0.88 29.45
C ILE A 166 -28.81 -1.23 28.13
N LEU A 167 -28.50 -2.51 27.89
CA LEU A 167 -27.88 -2.94 26.63
C LEU A 167 -28.82 -2.72 25.42
N THR A 168 -30.12 -2.88 25.62
CA THR A 168 -31.12 -2.61 24.58
C THR A 168 -31.21 -1.12 24.29
N GLN A 169 -31.11 -0.26 25.31
CA GLN A 169 -31.03 1.19 25.14
C GLN A 169 -29.75 1.61 24.40
N ILE A 170 -28.60 1.06 24.77
CA ILE A 170 -27.31 1.34 24.11
C ILE A 170 -27.37 0.96 22.63
N LEU A 171 -27.96 -0.19 22.28
CA LEU A 171 -28.10 -0.60 20.87
C LEU A 171 -29.01 0.34 20.05
N ALA A 172 -29.97 1.02 20.68
CA ALA A 172 -30.88 1.94 20.01
C ALA A 172 -30.35 3.39 19.93
N ASP A 173 -29.27 3.71 20.65
CA ASP A 173 -28.75 5.07 20.73
C ASP A 173 -27.84 5.41 19.55
N LYS A 174 -28.25 6.42 18.76
CA LYS A 174 -27.50 6.89 17.58
C LYS A 174 -26.10 7.41 17.91
N LYS A 175 -25.85 7.85 19.15
CA LYS A 175 -24.53 8.38 19.55
C LYS A 175 -23.44 7.30 19.56
N VAL A 176 -23.83 6.04 19.71
CA VAL A 176 -22.90 4.90 19.81
C VAL A 176 -22.93 4.00 18.56
N GLU A 177 -23.67 4.41 17.52
CA GLU A 177 -23.81 3.67 16.25
C GLU A 177 -22.45 3.40 15.58
N ALA A 178 -21.50 4.33 15.73
CA ALA A 178 -20.13 4.19 15.22
C ALA A 178 -19.37 2.97 15.79
N LEU A 179 -19.77 2.45 16.97
CA LEU A 179 -19.14 1.27 17.58
C LEU A 179 -19.58 -0.06 16.94
N GLN A 180 -20.63 -0.05 16.11
CA GLN A 180 -21.17 -1.25 15.43
C GLN A 180 -21.38 -2.43 16.40
N LEU A 181 -22.02 -2.15 17.54
CA LEU A 181 -22.26 -3.13 18.59
C LEU A 181 -23.15 -4.26 18.09
N ARG A 182 -22.76 -5.50 18.39
CA ARG A 182 -23.55 -6.70 18.10
C ARG A 182 -23.87 -7.44 19.39
N ARG A 183 -25.14 -7.82 19.57
CA ARG A 183 -25.57 -8.64 20.72
C ARG A 183 -25.26 -10.11 20.47
N ILE A 184 -24.59 -10.76 21.42
CA ILE A 184 -24.30 -12.22 21.38
C ILE A 184 -25.00 -12.98 22.51
N ALA A 185 -25.38 -12.29 23.58
CA ALA A 185 -26.18 -12.82 24.69
C ALA A 185 -27.09 -11.71 25.24
N PRO A 186 -28.09 -12.03 26.08
CA PRO A 186 -28.94 -11.02 26.71
C PRO A 186 -28.16 -9.94 27.48
N GLU A 187 -27.06 -10.33 28.12
CA GLU A 187 -26.23 -9.49 29.00
C GLU A 187 -24.86 -9.12 28.39
N VAL A 188 -24.63 -9.45 27.10
CA VAL A 188 -23.33 -9.25 26.45
C VAL A 188 -23.46 -8.70 25.02
N LEU A 189 -22.78 -7.58 24.79
CA LEU A 189 -22.51 -7.02 23.48
C LEU A 189 -21.04 -7.22 23.13
N VAL A 190 -20.73 -7.35 21.84
CA VAL A 190 -19.36 -7.39 21.31
C VAL A 190 -19.19 -6.35 20.21
N CYS A 191 -17.95 -5.90 20.04
CA CYS A 191 -17.56 -5.06 18.91
C CYS A 191 -16.09 -5.25 18.56
N GLU A 192 -15.70 -4.71 17.41
CA GLU A 192 -14.33 -4.78 16.90
C GLU A 192 -13.45 -3.60 17.34
N GLN A 193 -14.01 -2.64 18.10
CA GLN A 193 -13.26 -1.48 18.59
C GLN A 193 -12.42 -1.79 19.83
N GLU A 194 -11.40 -0.97 20.11
CA GLU A 194 -10.58 -1.13 21.31
C GLU A 194 -11.36 -0.74 22.59
N PRO A 195 -11.11 -1.41 23.75
CA PRO A 195 -11.78 -1.12 25.01
C PRO A 195 -11.75 0.36 25.42
N GLN A 196 -10.63 1.05 25.16
CA GLN A 196 -10.47 2.46 25.54
C GLN A 196 -11.38 3.40 24.74
N GLU A 197 -11.57 3.11 23.45
CA GLU A 197 -12.43 3.89 22.57
C GLU A 197 -13.90 3.72 22.96
N ILE A 198 -14.33 2.47 23.18
CA ILE A 198 -15.68 2.14 23.66
C ILE A 198 -16.00 2.88 24.96
N ILE A 199 -15.09 2.81 25.94
CA ILE A 199 -15.26 3.50 27.23
C ILE A 199 -15.41 5.01 27.03
N SER A 200 -14.63 5.61 26.11
CA SER A 200 -14.69 7.05 25.84
C SER A 200 -16.00 7.46 25.16
N THR A 201 -16.45 6.69 24.17
CA THR A 201 -17.67 6.94 23.40
C THR A 201 -18.92 6.74 24.26
N LEU A 202 -18.97 5.67 25.06
CA LEU A 202 -20.05 5.44 26.03
C LEU A 202 -20.14 6.57 27.06
N ARG A 203 -19.00 7.07 27.56
CA ARG A 203 -18.97 8.24 28.46
C ARG A 203 -19.51 9.50 27.78
N ALA A 204 -19.11 9.74 26.54
CA ALA A 204 -19.59 10.88 25.76
C ALA A 204 -21.11 10.80 25.47
N ALA A 205 -21.65 9.58 25.35
CA ALA A 205 -23.09 9.36 25.20
C ALA A 205 -23.89 9.48 26.51
N GLY A 206 -23.23 9.53 27.67
CA GLY A 206 -23.84 9.69 28.99
C GLY A 206 -23.91 8.41 29.82
N TYR A 207 -23.33 7.30 29.34
CA TYR A 207 -23.24 6.06 30.10
C TYR A 207 -22.03 6.06 31.03
N MET A 208 -22.04 5.15 32.02
CA MET A 208 -21.01 5.04 33.06
C MET A 208 -20.24 3.70 32.98
N PRO A 209 -19.43 3.46 31.93
CA PRO A 209 -18.68 2.22 31.79
C PRO A 209 -17.48 2.15 32.74
N ALA A 210 -17.22 0.95 33.26
CA ALA A 210 -16.00 0.60 33.99
C ALA A 210 -15.11 -0.30 33.10
N ALA A 211 -13.79 -0.19 33.27
CA ALA A 211 -12.85 -1.07 32.59
C ALA A 211 -12.73 -2.40 33.34
N GLU A 212 -12.64 -3.52 32.60
CA GLU A 212 -12.52 -4.87 33.15
C GLU A 212 -11.17 -5.48 32.68
N SER A 213 -10.51 -6.23 33.55
CA SER A 213 -9.29 -6.97 33.23
C SER A 213 -9.61 -8.26 32.47
N VAL A 214 -8.58 -8.92 31.94
CA VAL A 214 -8.72 -10.26 31.30
C VAL A 214 -9.27 -11.31 32.28
N SER A 215 -9.10 -11.11 33.60
CA SER A 215 -9.62 -12.00 34.65
C SER A 215 -11.02 -11.62 35.15
N GLY A 216 -11.66 -10.62 34.55
CA GLY A 216 -12.99 -10.15 34.95
C GLY A 216 -13.02 -9.18 36.15
N VAL A 217 -11.85 -8.65 36.55
CA VAL A 217 -11.75 -7.74 37.70
C VAL A 217 -11.86 -6.30 37.21
N LEU A 218 -12.68 -5.50 37.90
CA LEU A 218 -12.82 -4.08 37.61
C LEU A 218 -11.50 -3.34 37.83
N LEU A 219 -11.00 -2.72 36.77
CA LEU A 219 -9.80 -1.91 36.80
C LEU A 219 -10.14 -0.53 37.36
N THR A 220 -9.70 -0.28 38.58
CA THR A 220 -9.77 1.04 39.24
C THR A 220 -8.37 1.63 39.28
N GLY A 221 -8.13 2.72 38.54
CA GLY A 221 -6.82 3.38 38.55
C GLY A 221 -6.79 4.69 37.75
N PRO A 222 -5.88 5.63 38.10
CA PRO A 222 -5.72 6.88 37.37
C PRO A 222 -5.28 6.62 35.92
N LYS A 223 -6.00 7.24 34.96
CA LYS A 223 -5.65 7.17 33.54
C LYS A 223 -4.29 7.81 33.30
N LEU A 224 -3.27 7.01 33.02
CA LEU A 224 -2.05 7.48 32.36
C LEU A 224 -2.38 7.68 30.88
N ASN A 225 -2.77 8.90 30.50
CA ASN A 225 -2.97 9.27 29.10
C ASN A 225 -1.61 9.24 28.40
N ARG A 226 -1.23 8.10 27.82
CA ARG A 226 -0.08 8.01 26.94
C ARG A 226 -0.50 8.48 25.56
N ALA A 227 0.27 9.39 24.96
CA ALA A 227 0.03 9.82 23.59
C ALA A 227 0.05 8.59 22.65
N LYS A 228 -1.00 8.42 21.83
CA LYS A 228 -1.03 7.39 20.80
C LYS A 228 0.18 7.59 19.89
N SER A 229 1.01 6.56 19.73
CA SER A 229 2.12 6.64 18.78
C SER A 229 1.54 6.89 17.39
N LYS A 230 1.95 7.98 16.73
CA LYS A 230 1.54 8.21 15.34
C LYS A 230 1.95 6.99 14.51
N PRO A 231 1.05 6.40 13.70
CA PRO A 231 1.41 5.29 12.84
C PRO A 231 2.57 5.72 11.96
N ARG A 232 3.63 4.91 11.91
CA ARG A 232 4.73 5.16 10.99
C ARG A 232 4.17 5.05 9.57
N PRO A 233 4.44 6.01 8.68
CA PRO A 233 4.01 5.89 7.30
C PRO A 233 4.55 4.57 6.73
N PRO A 234 3.74 3.83 5.95
CA PRO A 234 4.16 2.56 5.40
C PRO A 234 5.45 2.76 4.59
N ARG A 235 6.42 1.86 4.79
CA ARG A 235 7.56 1.76 3.87
C ARG A 235 6.97 1.33 2.53
N VAL A 236 7.03 2.21 1.53
CA VAL A 236 6.67 1.88 0.15
C VAL A 236 7.68 0.83 -0.33
N ILE A 237 7.25 -0.43 -0.36
CA ILE A 237 7.98 -1.53 -0.98
C ILE A 237 7.32 -1.72 -2.35
N GLY A 238 7.85 -1.05 -3.36
CA GLY A 238 7.39 -1.13 -4.73
C GLY A 238 8.50 -0.69 -5.68
N GLU A 239 8.49 -1.21 -6.89
CA GLU A 239 9.37 -0.70 -7.96
C GLU A 239 8.97 0.75 -8.25
N ILE A 240 9.93 1.66 -8.08
CA ILE A 240 9.72 3.08 -8.36
C ILE A 240 9.43 3.19 -9.86
N GLU A 241 8.23 3.60 -10.22
CA GLU A 241 7.86 3.85 -11.60
C GLU A 241 8.85 4.85 -12.20
N ARG A 242 9.42 4.51 -13.37
CA ARG A 242 10.40 5.38 -14.03
C ARG A 242 9.68 6.67 -14.44
N LEU A 243 9.97 7.76 -13.72
CA LEU A 243 9.49 9.10 -14.04
C LEU A 243 9.83 9.44 -15.49
N SER A 244 8.86 9.97 -16.22
CA SER A 244 9.09 10.45 -17.59
C SER A 244 10.09 11.61 -17.59
N ASP A 245 10.84 11.74 -18.68
CA ASP A 245 11.88 12.77 -18.83
C ASP A 245 11.30 14.20 -18.67
N GLU A 246 10.02 14.40 -18.97
CA GLU A 246 9.34 15.67 -18.79
C GLU A 246 9.20 16.06 -17.31
N VAL A 247 8.79 15.12 -16.46
CA VAL A 247 8.61 15.34 -15.02
C VAL A 247 9.98 15.56 -14.34
N LEU A 248 10.99 14.78 -14.75
CA LEU A 248 12.35 14.93 -14.24
C LEU A 248 12.94 16.31 -14.58
N ASN A 249 12.76 16.76 -15.83
CA ASN A 249 13.22 18.08 -16.26
C ASN A 249 12.45 19.24 -15.58
N GLY A 250 11.17 19.06 -15.28
CA GLY A 250 10.38 20.00 -14.49
C GLY A 250 10.89 20.15 -13.06
N ALA A 251 11.14 19.03 -12.38
CA ALA A 251 11.69 19.01 -11.02
C ALA A 251 13.09 19.63 -10.95
N LEU A 252 13.96 19.32 -11.92
CA LEU A 252 15.30 19.93 -12.04
C LEU A 252 15.24 21.45 -12.24
N ARG A 253 14.28 21.96 -13.01
CA ARG A 253 14.07 23.41 -13.17
C ARG A 253 13.63 24.07 -11.86
N ALA A 254 12.70 23.45 -11.12
CA ALA A 254 12.24 23.97 -9.83
C ALA A 254 13.36 24.02 -8.78
N LEU A 255 14.16 22.95 -8.67
CA LEU A 255 15.30 22.90 -7.75
C LEU A 255 16.37 23.95 -8.09
N ARG A 256 16.76 24.07 -9.37
CA ARG A 256 17.74 25.08 -9.81
C ARG A 256 17.24 26.51 -9.64
N ALA A 257 15.93 26.75 -9.76
CA ALA A 257 15.34 28.05 -9.49
C ALA A 257 15.42 28.39 -7.99
N GLY A 258 15.11 27.42 -7.11
CA GLY A 258 15.23 27.58 -5.65
C GLY A 258 16.67 27.74 -5.15
N GLU A 259 17.64 27.06 -5.77
CA GLU A 259 19.06 27.23 -5.44
C GLU A 259 19.58 28.60 -5.88
N LYS A 260 19.21 29.07 -7.08
CA LYS A 260 19.61 30.40 -7.57
C LYS A 260 19.02 31.56 -6.75
N SER A 261 17.80 31.41 -6.22
CA SER A 261 17.20 32.42 -5.34
C SER A 261 17.87 32.45 -3.97
N SER A 262 18.22 31.29 -3.41
CA SER A 262 18.87 31.19 -2.10
C SER A 262 20.32 31.71 -2.11
N HIS A 263 21.09 31.42 -3.17
CA HIS A 263 22.49 31.89 -3.31
C HIS A 263 22.62 33.40 -3.58
N LYS A 264 21.68 34.00 -4.34
CA LYS A 264 21.70 35.45 -4.56
C LYS A 264 21.31 36.24 -3.31
N GLN A 265 20.43 35.71 -2.48
CA GLN A 265 19.99 36.39 -1.25
C GLN A 265 21.02 36.31 -0.11
N SER A 266 21.81 35.24 -0.03
CA SER A 266 22.86 35.11 0.98
C SER A 266 24.08 35.98 0.67
N SER A 267 24.53 36.03 -0.59
CA SER A 267 25.68 36.88 -0.98
C SER A 267 25.38 38.38 -0.91
N LEU A 268 24.17 38.81 -1.27
CA LEU A 268 23.75 40.21 -1.14
C LEU A 268 23.66 40.67 0.32
N ARG A 269 23.32 39.77 1.26
CA ARG A 269 23.31 40.08 2.71
C ARG A 269 24.72 40.24 3.29
N GLU A 270 25.69 39.42 2.87
CA GLU A 270 27.09 39.54 3.33
C GLU A 270 27.77 40.80 2.78
N ILE A 271 27.54 41.16 1.51
CA ILE A 271 28.08 42.39 0.90
C ILE A 271 27.47 43.63 1.58
N ALA A 272 26.18 43.61 1.91
CA ALA A 272 25.52 44.71 2.61
C ALA A 272 26.01 44.91 4.05
N ALA A 273 26.42 43.83 4.73
CA ALA A 273 26.95 43.90 6.10
C ALA A 273 28.36 44.54 6.16
N ASN A 274 29.22 44.29 5.16
CA ASN A 274 30.57 44.87 5.11
C ASN A 274 30.62 46.30 4.52
N ALA A 275 29.68 46.69 3.66
CA ALA A 275 29.67 47.99 3.00
C ALA A 275 29.19 49.16 3.89
N LEU A 276 28.40 48.90 4.94
CA LEU A 276 27.87 49.93 5.86
C LEU A 276 28.98 50.76 6.55
N THR A 277 30.19 50.21 6.67
CA THR A 277 31.34 50.88 7.29
C THR A 277 32.21 51.66 6.30
N ALA A 278 32.02 51.47 4.98
CA ALA A 278 32.96 51.89 3.93
C ALA A 278 32.39 52.86 2.89
N LEU A 279 31.10 53.24 2.96
CA LEU A 279 30.52 54.22 2.03
C LEU A 279 31.04 55.64 2.31
N PRO A 280 31.59 56.36 1.31
CA PRO A 280 31.98 57.76 1.48
C PRO A 280 30.73 58.62 1.72
N ARG A 281 30.74 59.40 2.80
CA ARG A 281 29.70 60.40 3.05
C ARG A 281 29.86 61.51 2.02
N THR A 282 28.88 61.63 1.14
CA THR A 282 28.86 62.60 0.04
C THR A 282 27.85 63.71 0.35
N THR A 283 28.13 64.91 -0.12
CA THR A 283 27.19 66.03 0.00
C THR A 283 26.01 65.86 -0.96
N ALA A 284 24.89 66.55 -0.71
CA ALA A 284 23.68 66.40 -1.51
C ALA A 284 23.87 66.77 -3.01
N ASN A 285 24.84 67.62 -3.33
CA ASN A 285 25.16 67.97 -4.72
C ASN A 285 26.00 66.88 -5.40
N GLU A 286 26.98 66.31 -4.68
CA GLU A 286 27.81 65.20 -5.18
C GLU A 286 26.98 63.92 -5.40
N THR A 287 26.03 63.62 -4.50
CA THR A 287 25.12 62.48 -4.68
C THR A 287 24.27 62.64 -5.95
N LEU A 288 23.75 63.83 -6.22
CA LEU A 288 22.98 64.10 -7.44
C LEU A 288 23.82 63.94 -8.70
N GLU A 289 25.07 64.37 -8.69
CA GLU A 289 25.98 64.25 -9.83
C GLU A 289 26.30 62.78 -10.13
N ILE A 290 26.66 62.01 -9.10
CA ILE A 290 26.92 60.57 -9.20
C ILE A 290 25.66 59.83 -9.68
N LEU A 291 24.50 60.09 -9.08
CA LEU A 291 23.25 59.44 -9.50
C LEU A 291 22.92 59.73 -10.98
N ASN A 292 23.04 60.99 -11.43
CA ASN A 292 22.78 61.35 -12.83
C ASN A 292 23.78 60.69 -13.80
N GLN A 293 25.04 60.55 -13.41
CA GLN A 293 26.04 59.85 -14.20
C GLN A 293 25.69 58.36 -14.36
N PHE A 294 25.31 57.69 -13.28
CA PHE A 294 25.08 56.25 -13.29
C PHE A 294 23.69 55.83 -13.76
N ILE A 295 22.69 56.73 -13.74
CA ILE A 295 21.42 56.55 -14.49
C ILE A 295 21.70 56.45 -15.98
N LYS A 296 22.56 57.31 -16.53
CA LYS A 296 22.93 57.26 -17.96
C LYS A 296 23.72 55.99 -18.31
N GLN A 297 24.55 55.51 -17.39
CA GLN A 297 25.36 54.30 -17.61
C GLN A 297 24.63 53.00 -17.32
N GLN A 298 23.41 53.05 -16.74
CA GLN A 298 22.62 51.90 -16.31
C GLN A 298 23.42 50.89 -15.45
N LYS A 299 24.26 51.42 -14.55
CA LYS A 299 25.05 50.59 -13.63
C LYS A 299 24.45 50.57 -12.24
N THR A 300 24.57 49.44 -11.57
CA THR A 300 24.09 49.22 -10.20
C THR A 300 24.88 50.08 -9.21
N LEU A 301 24.16 50.64 -8.25
CA LEU A 301 24.70 51.50 -7.20
C LEU A 301 24.44 50.91 -5.83
N SER A 302 25.39 51.14 -4.94
CA SER A 302 25.27 50.96 -3.49
C SER A 302 24.93 52.31 -2.86
N ILE A 303 23.83 52.38 -2.11
CA ILE A 303 23.39 53.57 -1.39
C ILE A 303 23.22 53.30 0.11
N GLY A 304 23.64 54.25 0.93
CA GLY A 304 23.22 54.34 2.33
C GLY A 304 21.94 55.18 2.43
N TYR A 305 20.89 54.67 3.06
CA TYR A 305 19.59 55.36 3.16
C TYR A 305 19.09 55.40 4.61
N ALA A 306 18.82 56.60 5.11
CA ALA A 306 18.24 56.80 6.44
C ALA A 306 16.71 56.79 6.39
N ASP A 307 16.08 55.88 7.13
CA ASP A 307 14.63 55.77 7.22
C ASP A 307 13.99 56.89 8.07
N ASN A 308 12.66 56.90 8.18
CA ASN A 308 11.92 57.88 9.00
C ASN A 308 12.24 57.80 10.50
N ASN A 309 12.80 56.68 10.96
CA ASN A 309 13.08 56.41 12.36
C ASN A 309 14.56 56.64 12.69
N GLY A 310 15.34 57.21 11.76
CA GLY A 310 16.76 57.52 11.94
C GLY A 310 17.70 56.33 11.79
N SER A 311 17.19 55.16 11.39
CA SER A 311 18.02 53.98 11.13
C SER A 311 18.62 54.06 9.73
N ALA A 312 19.94 53.94 9.63
CA ALA A 312 20.66 53.90 8.36
C ALA A 312 20.70 52.46 7.84
N THR A 313 20.12 52.22 6.68
CA THR A 313 20.13 50.93 5.98
C THR A 313 20.91 51.03 4.69
N HIS A 314 21.61 49.96 4.32
CA HIS A 314 22.32 49.88 3.06
C HIS A 314 21.46 49.17 2.00
N ARG A 315 21.41 49.72 0.79
CA ARG A 315 20.60 49.21 -0.33
C ARG A 315 21.43 49.15 -1.60
N ILE A 316 21.25 48.08 -2.37
CA ILE A 316 21.85 47.92 -3.70
C ILE A 316 20.73 48.10 -4.72
N VAL A 317 20.87 49.12 -5.56
CA VAL A 317 19.78 49.60 -6.41
C VAL A 317 20.23 49.86 -7.84
N ASP A 318 19.37 49.54 -8.81
CA ASP A 318 19.56 49.97 -10.20
C ASP A 318 18.82 51.29 -10.43
N PRO A 319 19.54 52.41 -10.65
CA PRO A 319 18.92 53.72 -10.75
C PRO A 319 18.20 53.87 -12.10
N LEU A 320 16.91 54.20 -12.07
CA LEU A 320 16.07 54.30 -13.28
C LEU A 320 15.88 55.76 -13.70
N SER A 321 15.48 56.63 -12.77
CA SER A 321 15.25 58.05 -13.05
C SER A 321 15.22 58.85 -11.76
N ILE A 322 15.50 60.15 -11.84
CA ILE A 322 15.26 61.10 -10.74
C ILE A 322 14.01 61.91 -11.07
N SER A 323 13.07 61.96 -10.14
CA SER A 323 11.87 62.80 -10.25
C SER A 323 11.54 63.43 -8.91
N ALA A 324 11.18 64.72 -8.91
CA ALA A 324 10.76 65.48 -7.71
C ALA A 324 11.68 65.30 -6.48
N GLY A 325 13.02 65.30 -6.69
CA GLY A 325 14.00 65.15 -5.61
C GLY A 325 14.10 63.75 -5.01
N SER A 326 13.56 62.73 -5.68
CA SER A 326 13.67 61.31 -5.30
C SER A 326 14.24 60.48 -6.45
N LEU A 327 15.11 59.52 -6.10
CA LEU A 327 15.64 58.51 -6.98
C LEU A 327 14.63 57.36 -7.07
N ILE A 328 14.10 57.11 -8.26
CA ILE A 328 13.36 55.88 -8.55
C ILE A 328 14.37 54.83 -8.97
N ALA A 329 14.47 53.76 -8.20
CA ALA A 329 15.43 52.68 -8.45
C ALA A 329 14.83 51.32 -8.10
N ARG A 330 15.28 50.27 -8.79
CA ARG A 330 14.89 48.90 -8.44
C ARG A 330 15.81 48.37 -7.35
N ASP A 331 15.26 48.04 -6.19
CA ASP A 331 16.04 47.49 -5.08
C ASP A 331 16.22 45.98 -5.26
N HIS A 332 17.47 45.51 -5.24
CA HIS A 332 17.80 44.09 -5.38
C HIS A 332 17.41 43.28 -4.15
N GLY A 333 17.27 43.91 -2.98
CA GLY A 333 16.86 43.23 -1.75
C GLY A 333 15.39 42.80 -1.76
N THR A 334 14.50 43.63 -2.32
CA THR A 334 13.06 43.36 -2.39
C THR A 334 12.60 42.93 -3.79
N GLY A 335 13.38 43.23 -4.83
CA GLY A 335 13.02 43.01 -6.23
C GLY A 335 12.04 44.03 -6.80
N GLU A 336 11.57 44.98 -5.99
CA GLU A 336 10.56 45.98 -6.37
C GLU A 336 11.20 47.32 -6.75
N VAL A 337 10.45 48.11 -7.53
CA VAL A 337 10.84 49.50 -7.85
C VAL A 337 10.38 50.40 -6.72
N GLN A 338 11.33 51.07 -6.06
CA GLN A 338 11.10 51.92 -4.91
C GLN A 338 11.62 53.34 -5.14
N SER A 339 11.06 54.29 -4.39
CA SER A 339 11.44 55.70 -4.43
C SER A 339 12.25 56.07 -3.20
N PHE A 340 13.48 56.53 -3.41
CA PHE A 340 14.42 56.95 -2.38
C PHE A 340 14.56 58.46 -2.38
N ARG A 341 14.21 59.13 -1.27
CA ARG A 341 14.39 60.59 -1.17
C ARG A 341 15.86 60.94 -1.10
N ILE A 342 16.33 61.77 -2.03
CA ILE A 342 17.75 62.09 -2.18
C ILE A 342 18.36 62.73 -0.92
N PRO A 343 17.68 63.64 -0.19
CA PRO A 343 18.21 64.21 1.06
C PRO A 343 18.47 63.21 2.18
N ARG A 344 18.00 61.96 2.03
CA ARG A 344 18.16 60.88 3.02
C ARG A 344 19.17 59.84 2.60
N ILE A 345 19.78 60.03 1.42
CA ILE A 345 20.89 59.22 0.96
C ILE A 345 22.15 59.75 1.64
N THR A 346 22.74 58.94 2.50
CA THR A 346 23.90 59.32 3.33
C THR A 346 25.24 59.10 2.60
N GLY A 347 25.22 58.31 1.53
CA GLY A 347 26.38 58.06 0.67
C GLY A 347 25.99 57.20 -0.54
N VAL A 348 26.73 57.36 -1.64
CA VAL A 348 26.54 56.61 -2.89
C VAL A 348 27.90 56.12 -3.38
N ALA A 349 27.99 54.85 -3.75
CA ALA A 349 29.16 54.27 -4.38
C ALA A 349 28.74 53.38 -5.56
N PRO A 350 29.49 53.39 -6.67
CA PRO A 350 29.28 52.42 -7.74
C PRO A 350 29.73 51.01 -7.29
N LEU A 351 29.01 49.99 -7.74
CA LEU A 351 29.36 48.58 -7.56
C LEU A 351 30.10 48.01 -8.77
#